data_AF-A0A800AEV7-F1
#
_entry.id   AF-A0A800AEV7-F1
#
_cell.length_a   1.000
_cell.length_b   1.000
_cell.length_c   1.000
_cell.angle_alpha   90.00
_cell.angle_beta   90.00
_cell.angle_gamma   90.00
#
_symmetry.space_group_name_H-M   'P 1'
#
loop_
_entity.id
_entity.type
_entity.pdbx_description
1 polymer ?
#
loop_
_entity_poly.entity_id
_entity_poly.type
_entity_poly.pdbx_seq_one_letter_code
_entity_poly.pdbx_strand_id
1 'polypeptide(L)'
;MALSDTELTVSIPDEFTHEQIEDRYRSQIDRALNLINPDLTLTFIIAKESKSVRAENVPPESLEPTDYAPETTNLNPKYTFEKFVVGPSNHWAHAAALSVAENPDGVTYNPLFIYGGVGLGKTHLLHAIGNYVREHQRQLKVLYVSSETFMNDLLEALRSSSHSSDFRSDFRNKYRTKDILMIDDIQFLQRGPETQEEFFHTFNVLYQANKQIVITSDS
;
A
#
# COMPACT_ATOMS: atom_id res chain seq x y z
N MET A 1 15.35 -7.86 17.56
CA MET A 1 16.74 -7.40 17.68
C MET A 1 17.30 -7.97 18.96
N ALA A 2 18.42 -8.69 18.88
CA ALA A 2 19.15 -9.19 20.04
C ALA A 2 20.56 -8.58 20.00
N LEU A 3 21.06 -8.15 21.16
CA LEU A 3 22.39 -7.57 21.30
C LEU A 3 23.15 -8.40 22.34
N SER A 4 24.29 -8.96 21.94
CA SER A 4 25.30 -9.50 22.84
C SER A 4 26.51 -8.55 22.91
N ASP A 5 27.46 -8.80 23.80
CA ASP A 5 28.63 -7.93 24.01
C ASP A 5 29.49 -7.73 22.74
N THR A 6 29.39 -8.61 21.74
CA THR A 6 30.19 -8.58 20.49
C THR A 6 29.37 -8.83 19.21
N GLU A 7 28.06 -9.03 19.30
CA GLU A 7 27.21 -9.32 18.14
C GLU A 7 25.86 -8.59 18.21
N LEU A 8 25.54 -7.87 17.14
CA LEU A 8 24.23 -7.29 16.89
C LEU A 8 23.49 -8.13 15.86
N THR A 9 22.39 -8.76 16.28
CA THR A 9 21.53 -9.54 15.38
C THR A 9 20.29 -8.76 15.01
N VAL A 10 20.15 -8.46 13.71
CA VAL A 10 18.99 -7.75 13.15
C VAL A 10 18.13 -8.74 12.37
N SER A 11 16.86 -8.83 12.77
CA SER A 11 15.89 -9.63 12.03
C SER A 11 15.39 -8.83 10.84
N ILE A 12 15.45 -9.44 9.67
CA ILE A 12 14.96 -8.86 8.41
C ILE A 12 13.89 -9.79 7.81
N PRO A 13 12.90 -9.22 7.09
CA PRO A 13 11.75 -9.98 6.62
C PRO A 13 12.11 -10.99 5.51
N ASP A 14 13.08 -10.66 4.65
CA ASP A 14 13.38 -11.46 3.47
C ASP A 14 14.79 -11.15 2.91
N GLU A 15 15.23 -11.95 1.94
CA GLU A 15 16.55 -11.86 1.30
C GLU A 15 16.72 -10.63 0.41
N PHE A 16 15.65 -10.06 -0.14
CA PHE A 16 15.72 -8.81 -0.90
C PHE A 16 15.98 -7.62 0.01
N THR A 17 15.36 -7.61 1.21
CA THR A 17 15.66 -6.62 2.24
C THR A 17 17.13 -6.71 2.70
N HIS A 18 17.70 -7.92 2.76
CA HIS A 18 19.13 -8.12 3.01
C HIS A 18 20.00 -7.42 1.95
N GLU A 19 19.71 -7.69 0.68
CA GLU A 19 20.45 -7.16 -0.47
C GLU A 19 20.39 -5.63 -0.54
N GLN A 20 19.21 -5.04 -0.30
CA GLN A 20 19.06 -3.57 -0.27
C GLN A 20 19.85 -2.91 0.86
N ILE A 21 19.92 -3.53 2.04
CA ILE A 21 20.67 -3.01 3.19
C ILE A 21 22.18 -3.09 2.91
N GLU A 22 22.63 -4.23 2.38
CA GLU A 22 24.04 -4.43 1.99
C GLU A 22 24.48 -3.42 0.93
N ASP A 23 23.70 -3.25 -0.15
CA ASP A 23 24.08 -2.41 -1.27
C ASP A 23 24.08 -0.91 -0.94
N ARG A 24 23.11 -0.45 -0.14
CA ARG A 24 22.86 0.99 0.05
C ARG A 24 23.34 1.54 1.38
N TYR A 25 23.28 0.74 2.44
CA TYR A 25 23.40 1.23 3.81
C TYR A 25 24.57 0.61 4.58
N ARG A 26 25.22 -0.44 4.06
CA ARG A 26 26.33 -1.14 4.72
C ARG A 26 27.43 -0.20 5.23
N SER A 27 27.89 0.69 4.36
CA SER A 27 28.96 1.65 4.71
C SER A 27 28.58 2.62 5.83
N GLN A 28 27.30 2.98 5.96
CA GLN A 28 26.80 3.85 7.01
C GLN A 28 26.62 3.08 8.32
N ILE A 29 26.14 1.84 8.22
CA ILE A 29 25.95 0.94 9.35
C ILE A 29 27.30 0.55 9.97
N ASP A 30 28.29 0.15 9.17
CA ASP A 30 29.63 -0.19 9.65
C ASP A 30 30.32 1.00 10.35
N ARG A 31 30.11 2.23 9.87
CA ARG A 31 30.61 3.44 10.54
C ARG A 31 29.94 3.66 11.88
N ALA A 32 28.62 3.50 11.94
CA ALA A 32 27.87 3.66 13.18
C ALA A 32 28.26 2.59 14.21
N LEU A 33 28.45 1.33 13.78
CA LEU A 33 28.86 0.23 14.66
C LEU A 33 30.29 0.44 15.18
N ASN A 34 31.23 0.83 14.32
CA ASN A 34 32.61 1.14 14.75
C ASN A 34 32.71 2.28 15.77
N LEU A 35 31.81 3.27 15.71
CA LEU A 35 31.76 4.36 16.68
C LEU A 35 31.23 3.91 18.04
N ILE A 36 30.40 2.86 18.07
CA ILE A 36 29.78 2.34 19.29
C ILE A 36 30.69 1.30 19.94
N ASN A 37 31.15 0.31 19.18
CA ASN A 37 32.09 -0.70 19.62
C ASN A 37 32.79 -1.32 18.38
N PRO A 38 34.12 -1.16 18.23
CA PRO A 38 34.89 -1.70 17.10
C PRO A 38 34.83 -3.23 16.96
N ASP A 39 34.55 -3.94 18.05
CA ASP A 39 34.47 -5.40 18.08
C ASP A 39 33.05 -5.94 17.80
N LEU A 40 32.08 -5.05 17.52
CA LEU A 40 30.69 -5.42 17.29
C LEU A 40 30.45 -5.87 15.85
N THR A 41 30.01 -7.11 15.68
CA THR A 41 29.69 -7.69 14.38
C THR A 41 28.19 -7.65 14.10
N LEU A 42 27.80 -7.31 12.87
CA LEU A 42 26.40 -7.27 12.45
C LEU A 42 26.04 -8.55 11.69
N THR A 43 25.02 -9.25 12.19
CA THR A 43 24.47 -10.45 11.55
C THR A 43 23.00 -10.23 11.25
N PHE A 44 22.60 -10.46 10.00
CA PHE A 44 21.19 -10.46 9.61
C PHE A 44 20.61 -11.87 9.71
N ILE A 45 19.45 -11.99 10.34
CA ILE A 45 18.66 -13.23 10.33
C ILE A 45 17.36 -12.99 9.60
N ILE A 46 17.06 -13.83 8.62
CA ILE A 46 15.75 -13.82 7.95
C ILE A 46 14.75 -14.46 8.92
N ALA A 47 13.68 -13.72 9.23
CA ALA A 47 12.60 -14.23 10.06
C ALA A 47 11.91 -15.40 9.34
N LYS A 48 12.29 -16.64 9.66
CA LYS A 48 11.52 -17.81 9.23
C LYS A 48 10.17 -17.79 9.93
N GLU A 49 9.10 -17.65 9.15
CA GLU A 49 7.74 -17.82 9.64
C GLU A 49 7.59 -19.18 10.33
N SER A 50 7.43 -19.12 11.65
CA SER A 50 6.96 -20.24 12.45
C SER A 50 5.47 -20.43 12.19
N LYS A 51 5.12 -21.45 11.41
CA LYS A 51 3.75 -21.98 11.33
C LYS A 51 3.23 -22.35 12.72
N SER A 52 1.90 -22.21 12.85
CA SER A 52 0.99 -22.71 13.90
C SER A 52 0.72 -21.82 15.11
N VAL A 53 -0.47 -21.20 15.11
CA VAL A 53 -1.48 -21.47 16.15
C VAL A 53 -2.86 -21.64 15.49
N ARG A 54 -3.57 -22.70 15.89
CA ARG A 54 -4.92 -23.09 15.49
C ARG A 54 -5.88 -22.81 16.65
N ALA A 55 -7.14 -22.51 16.29
CA ALA A 55 -8.36 -22.39 17.12
C ALA A 55 -8.48 -21.09 17.97
N GLU A 56 -9.63 -20.42 18.06
CA GLU A 56 -10.95 -20.97 18.34
C GLU A 56 -12.12 -20.31 17.59
N ASN A 57 -13.21 -21.10 17.49
CA ASN A 57 -14.49 -20.80 16.87
C ASN A 57 -15.22 -19.64 17.54
N VAL A 58 -15.61 -18.63 16.75
CA VAL A 58 -16.74 -17.76 17.07
C VAL A 58 -17.91 -18.15 16.14
N PRO A 59 -19.13 -18.39 16.65
CA PRO A 59 -20.28 -18.79 15.83
C PRO A 59 -20.60 -17.73 14.77
N PRO A 60 -21.09 -18.12 13.57
CA PRO A 60 -21.46 -17.15 12.55
C PRO A 60 -22.77 -16.46 12.96
N GLU A 61 -22.67 -15.20 13.36
CA GLU A 61 -23.83 -14.33 13.42
C GLU A 61 -24.27 -14.04 11.97
N SER A 62 -25.50 -14.42 11.66
CA SER A 62 -26.12 -14.29 10.35
C SER A 62 -26.16 -12.83 9.92
N LEU A 63 -25.28 -12.45 9.00
CA LEU A 63 -25.34 -11.16 8.33
C LEU A 63 -26.41 -11.23 7.23
N GLU A 64 -27.56 -10.62 7.50
CA GLU A 64 -28.51 -10.25 6.46
C GLU A 64 -27.83 -9.33 5.44
N PRO A 65 -28.20 -9.41 4.16
CA PRO A 65 -27.62 -8.55 3.13
C PRO A 65 -28.10 -7.12 3.36
N THR A 66 -27.24 -6.27 3.91
CA THR A 66 -27.49 -4.83 3.93
C THR A 66 -27.25 -4.29 2.52
N ASP A 67 -28.32 -3.77 1.93
CA ASP A 67 -28.30 -2.94 0.73
C ASP A 67 -27.42 -1.71 0.98
N TYR A 68 -26.12 -1.85 0.75
CA TYR A 68 -25.23 -0.71 0.61
C TYR A 68 -25.55 -0.06 -0.74
N ALA A 69 -26.27 1.06 -0.69
CA ALA A 69 -26.34 2.01 -1.79
C ALA A 69 -24.89 2.27 -2.28
N PRO A 70 -24.61 2.19 -3.59
CA PRO A 70 -23.25 2.33 -4.06
C PRO A 70 -22.77 3.74 -3.70
N GLU A 71 -21.82 3.84 -2.76
CA GLU A 71 -20.95 5.01 -2.67
C GLU A 71 -20.52 5.31 -4.10
N THR A 72 -20.68 6.57 -4.55
CA THR A 72 -20.31 7.00 -5.90
C THR A 72 -18.80 6.82 -6.06
N THR A 73 -18.41 5.60 -6.39
CA THR A 73 -17.03 5.23 -6.70
C THR A 73 -16.67 6.03 -7.94
N ASN A 74 -15.64 6.86 -7.85
CA ASN A 74 -15.12 7.65 -8.97
C ASN A 74 -14.49 6.77 -10.08
N LEU A 75 -14.96 5.53 -10.24
CA LEU A 75 -14.47 4.56 -11.19
C LEU A 75 -15.15 4.74 -12.55
N ASN A 76 -14.36 4.88 -13.60
CA ASN A 76 -14.84 4.89 -14.97
C ASN A 76 -15.26 3.46 -15.40
N PRO A 77 -16.54 3.18 -15.68
CA PRO A 77 -17.01 1.83 -16.05
C PRO A 77 -16.54 1.38 -17.44
N LYS A 78 -15.91 2.26 -18.22
CA LYS A 78 -15.34 1.91 -19.53
C LYS A 78 -13.97 1.23 -19.42
N TYR A 79 -13.27 1.38 -18.30
CA TYR A 79 -11.93 0.85 -18.10
C TYR A 79 -12.02 -0.48 -17.35
N THR A 80 -12.09 -1.57 -18.10
CA THR A 80 -12.19 -2.95 -17.57
C THR A 80 -11.09 -3.82 -18.20
N PHE A 81 -10.77 -4.96 -17.58
CA PHE A 81 -9.74 -5.86 -18.10
C PHE A 81 -10.07 -6.39 -19.50
N GLU A 82 -11.35 -6.67 -19.77
CA GLU A 82 -11.81 -7.19 -21.07
C GLU A 82 -11.60 -6.20 -22.22
N LYS A 83 -11.54 -4.90 -21.90
CA LYS A 83 -11.32 -3.80 -22.85
C LYS A 83 -9.85 -3.37 -22.91
N PHE A 84 -8.98 -3.96 -22.10
CA PHE A 84 -7.55 -3.67 -22.12
C PHE A 84 -6.84 -4.56 -23.15
N VAL A 85 -6.14 -3.96 -24.11
CA VAL A 85 -5.42 -4.71 -25.13
C VAL A 85 -4.06 -5.15 -24.58
N VAL A 86 -3.92 -6.46 -24.35
CA VAL A 86 -2.69 -7.06 -23.85
C VAL A 86 -1.70 -7.34 -24.98
N GLY A 87 -0.44 -6.98 -24.76
CA GLY A 87 0.68 -7.28 -25.65
C GLY A 87 2.00 -7.41 -24.88
N PRO A 88 3.12 -7.75 -25.56
CA PRO A 88 4.39 -8.04 -24.90
C PRO A 88 4.94 -6.91 -24.00
N SER A 89 4.58 -5.66 -24.29
CA SER A 89 5.04 -4.48 -23.52
C SER A 89 4.25 -4.23 -22.24
N ASN A 90 3.05 -4.80 -22.09
CA ASN A 90 2.16 -4.52 -20.97
C ASN A 90 1.62 -5.78 -20.26
N HIS A 91 2.01 -6.99 -20.71
CA HIS A 91 1.48 -8.24 -20.16
C HIS A 91 1.79 -8.40 -18.68
N TRP A 92 2.94 -7.92 -18.20
CA TRP A 92 3.34 -8.04 -16.80
C TRP A 92 2.48 -7.13 -15.91
N ALA A 93 2.27 -5.88 -16.35
CA ALA A 93 1.42 -4.93 -15.66
C ALA A 93 -0.05 -5.42 -15.62
N HIS A 94 -0.54 -5.96 -16.73
CA HIS A 94 -1.87 -6.57 -16.80
C HIS A 94 -2.00 -7.77 -15.86
N ALA A 95 -1.04 -8.70 -15.87
CA ALA A 95 -1.06 -9.89 -15.03
C ALA A 95 -1.00 -9.54 -13.52
N ALA A 96 -0.13 -8.61 -13.14
CA ALA A 96 -0.05 -8.15 -11.75
C ALA A 96 -1.35 -7.45 -11.31
N ALA A 97 -1.91 -6.58 -12.16
CA ALA A 97 -3.19 -5.93 -11.91
C ALA A 97 -4.33 -6.94 -11.74
N LEU A 98 -4.39 -7.95 -12.62
CA LEU A 98 -5.41 -9.00 -12.52
C LEU A 98 -5.24 -9.83 -11.23
N SER A 99 -4.00 -10.21 -10.88
CA SER A 99 -3.72 -10.94 -9.64
C SER A 99 -4.19 -10.18 -8.39
N VAL A 100 -3.96 -8.87 -8.34
CA VAL A 100 -4.42 -8.00 -7.25
C VAL A 100 -5.94 -7.86 -7.24
N ALA A 101 -6.58 -7.80 -8.41
CA ALA A 101 -8.03 -7.71 -8.50
C ALA A 101 -8.75 -9.02 -8.09
N GLU A 102 -8.15 -10.17 -8.42
CA GLU A 102 -8.65 -11.49 -8.03
C GLU A 102 -8.46 -11.76 -6.54
N ASN A 103 -7.33 -11.33 -5.97
CA ASN A 103 -6.98 -11.56 -4.57
C ASN A 103 -6.45 -10.26 -3.92
N PRO A 104 -7.34 -9.29 -3.59
CA PRO A 104 -6.95 -8.04 -2.91
C PRO A 104 -6.76 -8.30 -1.40
N ASP A 105 -5.86 -9.21 -1.06
CA ASP A 105 -5.58 -9.68 0.29
C ASP A 105 -4.65 -8.74 1.09
N GLY A 106 -4.12 -7.70 0.43
CA GLY A 106 -3.14 -6.78 1.01
C GLY A 106 -1.77 -7.40 1.26
N VAL A 107 -1.50 -8.57 0.67
CA VAL A 107 -0.22 -9.29 0.76
C VAL A 107 0.37 -9.43 -0.64
N THR A 108 -0.44 -9.91 -1.59
CA THR A 108 -0.05 -10.14 -2.97
C THR A 108 0.17 -8.81 -3.68
N TYR A 109 1.42 -8.55 -4.07
CA TYR A 109 1.82 -7.29 -4.73
C TYR A 109 1.29 -6.04 -4.00
N ASN A 110 1.53 -5.92 -2.68
CA ASN A 110 1.14 -4.74 -1.92
C ASN A 110 2.38 -3.92 -1.52
N PRO A 111 2.46 -2.63 -1.87
CA PRO A 111 1.61 -1.95 -2.84
C PRO A 111 1.86 -2.44 -4.27
N LEU A 112 0.84 -2.39 -5.12
CA LEU A 112 1.00 -2.57 -6.55
C LEU A 112 1.34 -1.21 -7.17
N PHE A 113 2.54 -1.07 -7.69
CA PHE A 113 3.01 0.17 -8.32
C PHE A 113 3.11 0.01 -9.84
N ILE A 114 2.26 0.71 -10.59
CA ILE A 114 2.19 0.65 -12.06
C ILE A 114 2.78 1.93 -12.64
N TYR A 115 3.93 1.84 -13.31
CA TYR A 115 4.58 3.00 -13.91
C TYR A 115 4.80 2.86 -15.41
N GLY A 116 4.97 3.99 -16.08
CA GLY A 116 5.22 4.07 -17.52
C GLY A 116 4.75 5.40 -18.09
N GLY A 117 5.22 5.76 -19.28
CA GLY A 117 4.86 7.03 -19.91
C GLY A 117 3.36 7.25 -20.13
N VAL A 118 3.03 8.46 -20.55
CA VAL A 118 1.65 8.89 -20.82
C VAL A 118 0.99 7.99 -21.87
N GLY A 119 -0.27 7.62 -21.65
CA GLY A 119 -1.04 6.83 -22.61
C GLY A 119 -0.73 5.33 -22.64
N LEU A 120 0.14 4.81 -21.77
CA LEU A 120 0.46 3.37 -21.70
C LEU A 120 -0.55 2.53 -20.91
N GLY A 121 -1.70 3.11 -20.53
CA GLY A 121 -2.81 2.36 -19.93
C GLY A 121 -2.78 2.18 -18.41
N LYS A 122 -1.94 2.94 -17.68
CA LYS A 122 -1.87 2.90 -16.21
C LYS A 122 -3.22 3.16 -15.53
N THR A 123 -3.84 4.29 -15.82
CA THR A 123 -5.19 4.65 -15.35
C THR A 123 -6.22 3.59 -15.76
N HIS A 124 -6.12 3.03 -16.98
CA HIS A 124 -7.02 1.96 -17.40
C HIS A 124 -6.90 0.74 -16.48
N LEU A 125 -5.68 0.24 -16.24
CA LEU A 125 -5.44 -0.90 -15.35
C LEU A 125 -5.89 -0.61 -13.91
N LEU A 126 -5.60 0.58 -13.40
CA LEU A 126 -6.04 1.01 -12.06
C LEU A 126 -7.57 0.94 -11.91
N HIS A 127 -8.30 1.50 -12.89
CA HIS A 127 -9.75 1.42 -12.90
C HIS A 127 -10.28 0.00 -13.14
N ALA A 128 -9.58 -0.81 -13.95
CA ALA A 128 -9.96 -2.20 -14.21
C ALA A 128 -9.93 -3.04 -12.92
N ILE A 129 -8.91 -2.86 -12.07
CA ILE A 129 -8.84 -3.47 -10.73
C ILE A 129 -10.09 -3.11 -9.93
N GLY A 130 -10.38 -1.82 -9.80
CA GLY A 130 -11.52 -1.34 -9.02
C GLY A 130 -12.87 -1.85 -9.53
N ASN A 131 -13.07 -1.83 -10.85
CA ASN A 131 -14.29 -2.33 -11.47
C ASN A 131 -14.45 -3.84 -11.25
N TYR A 132 -13.38 -4.62 -11.43
CA TYR A 132 -13.39 -6.07 -11.23
C TYR A 132 -13.73 -6.44 -9.79
N VAL A 133 -13.07 -5.80 -8.81
CA VAL A 133 -13.34 -6.04 -7.38
C VAL A 133 -14.78 -5.68 -7.03
N ARG A 134 -15.29 -4.55 -7.51
CA ARG A 134 -16.68 -4.14 -7.23
C ARG A 134 -17.70 -5.12 -7.81
N GLU A 135 -17.38 -5.75 -8.93
CA GLU A 135 -18.26 -6.74 -9.56
C GLU A 135 -18.25 -8.09 -8.84
N HIS A 136 -17.06 -8.57 -8.44
CA HIS A 136 -16.85 -9.93 -7.93
C HIS A 136 -16.77 -10.03 -6.39
N GLN A 137 -16.42 -8.94 -5.70
CA GLN A 137 -16.19 -8.87 -4.25
C GLN A 137 -16.91 -7.66 -3.65
N ARG A 138 -18.24 -7.62 -3.81
CA ARG A 138 -19.12 -6.49 -3.47
C ARG A 138 -19.03 -6.00 -2.02
N GLN A 139 -18.54 -6.83 -1.11
CA GLN A 139 -18.34 -6.50 0.29
C GLN A 139 -17.12 -5.58 0.54
N LEU A 140 -16.17 -5.52 -0.40
CA LEU A 140 -14.96 -4.73 -0.23
C LEU A 140 -15.18 -3.26 -0.57
N LYS A 141 -14.66 -2.39 0.30
CA LYS A 141 -14.73 -0.93 0.13
C LYS A 141 -13.56 -0.45 -0.71
N VAL A 142 -13.84 -0.14 -1.98
CA VAL A 142 -12.85 0.35 -2.94
C VAL A 142 -12.90 1.87 -3.04
N LEU A 143 -11.75 2.53 -2.94
CA LEU A 143 -11.62 3.97 -3.18
C LEU A 143 -10.60 4.24 -4.29
N TYR A 144 -11.05 4.97 -5.31
CA TYR A 144 -10.20 5.58 -6.33
C TYR A 144 -10.11 7.09 -6.11
N VAL A 145 -8.90 7.63 -6.21
CA VAL A 145 -8.63 9.06 -6.05
C VAL A 145 -7.42 9.48 -6.89
N SER A 146 -7.41 10.71 -7.40
CA SER A 146 -6.19 11.30 -7.95
C SER A 146 -5.26 11.74 -6.83
N SER A 147 -3.96 11.79 -7.07
CA SER A 147 -3.00 12.30 -6.08
C SER A 147 -3.30 13.75 -5.67
N GLU A 148 -3.76 14.59 -6.60
CA GLU A 148 -4.15 15.97 -6.27
C GLU A 148 -5.36 16.01 -5.32
N THR A 149 -6.41 15.22 -5.59
CA THR A 149 -7.58 15.15 -4.71
C THR A 149 -7.20 14.63 -3.33
N PHE A 150 -6.40 13.57 -3.26
CA PHE A 150 -5.91 13.04 -1.98
C PHE A 150 -5.17 14.11 -1.18
N MET A 151 -4.29 14.86 -1.84
CA MET A 151 -3.48 15.90 -1.20
C MET A 151 -4.33 17.08 -0.73
N ASN A 152 -5.31 17.52 -1.52
CA ASN A 152 -6.21 18.59 -1.11
C ASN A 152 -7.02 18.20 0.13
N ASP A 153 -7.56 16.98 0.16
CA ASP A 153 -8.28 16.46 1.32
C ASP A 153 -7.37 16.33 2.55
N LEU A 154 -6.12 15.91 2.34
CA LEU A 154 -5.14 15.80 3.42
C LEU A 154 -4.79 17.17 4.01
N LEU A 155 -4.55 18.16 3.14
CA LEU A 155 -4.26 19.53 3.56
C LEU A 155 -5.44 20.16 4.29
N GLU A 156 -6.67 19.89 3.85
CA GLU A 156 -7.87 20.33 4.54
C GLU A 156 -7.95 19.75 5.96
N ALA A 157 -7.72 18.45 6.09
CA ALA A 157 -7.71 17.75 7.39
C ALA A 157 -6.57 18.22 8.33
N LEU A 158 -5.43 18.62 7.77
CA LEU A 158 -4.32 19.20 8.53
C LEU A 158 -4.61 20.64 8.96
N ARG A 159 -5.21 21.47 8.11
CA ARG A 159 -5.57 22.86 8.42
C ARG A 159 -6.63 22.95 9.52
N SER A 160 -7.59 22.04 9.52
CA SER A 160 -8.66 21.98 10.54
C SER A 160 -8.18 21.51 11.91
N SER A 161 -6.95 20.99 12.03
CA SER A 161 -6.37 20.48 13.29
C SER A 161 -6.27 21.53 14.40
N SER A 162 -6.43 22.81 14.07
CA SER A 162 -6.45 23.87 15.06
C SER A 162 -7.81 24.01 15.79
N HIS A 163 -8.96 23.58 15.22
CA HIS A 163 -10.29 23.98 15.76
C HIS A 163 -11.34 22.85 15.90
N SER A 164 -11.14 21.62 15.41
CA SER A 164 -12.05 20.49 15.71
C SER A 164 -11.47 19.10 15.43
N SER A 165 -11.83 18.12 16.26
CA SER A 165 -11.50 16.69 16.14
C SER A 165 -12.11 16.01 14.90
N ASP A 166 -13.15 16.62 14.32
CA ASP A 166 -14.12 15.93 13.47
C ASP A 166 -13.62 15.75 12.03
N PHE A 167 -12.85 16.72 11.52
CA PHE A 167 -12.28 16.62 10.16
C PHE A 167 -11.15 15.58 10.05
N ARG A 168 -10.41 15.34 11.14
CA ARG A 168 -9.43 14.25 11.18
C ARG A 168 -10.12 12.89 11.13
N SER A 169 -11.30 12.76 11.74
CA SER A 169 -12.11 11.54 11.61
C SER A 169 -12.66 11.36 10.20
N ASP A 170 -13.05 12.43 9.52
CA ASP A 170 -13.57 12.33 8.15
C ASP A 170 -12.51 11.88 7.15
N PHE A 171 -11.29 12.45 7.21
CA PHE A 171 -10.17 11.98 6.39
C PHE A 171 -9.84 10.51 6.68
N ARG A 172 -9.77 10.15 7.97
CA ARG A 172 -9.52 8.77 8.39
C ARG A 172 -10.60 7.82 7.89
N ASN A 173 -11.87 8.21 7.99
CA ASN A 173 -13.00 7.41 7.50
C ASN A 173 -12.95 7.25 5.99
N LYS A 174 -12.67 8.33 5.26
CA LYS A 174 -12.59 8.30 3.79
C LYS A 174 -11.45 7.42 3.30
N TYR A 175 -10.25 7.57 3.84
CA TYR A 175 -9.04 6.94 3.31
C TYR A 175 -8.58 5.70 4.07
N ARG A 176 -8.62 5.69 5.40
CA ARG A 176 -8.01 4.64 6.24
C ARG A 176 -8.97 3.48 6.59
N THR A 177 -10.24 3.55 6.23
CA THR A 177 -11.23 2.46 6.45
C THR A 177 -11.51 1.62 5.21
N LYS A 178 -10.90 1.96 4.08
CA LYS A 178 -11.11 1.28 2.80
C LYS A 178 -10.31 -0.02 2.77
N ASP A 179 -10.85 -1.01 2.06
CA ASP A 179 -10.18 -2.29 1.87
C ASP A 179 -9.16 -2.22 0.74
N ILE A 180 -9.44 -1.36 -0.25
CA ILE A 180 -8.57 -1.07 -1.38
C ILE A 180 -8.48 0.44 -1.58
N LEU A 181 -7.26 0.97 -1.55
CA LEU A 181 -6.95 2.36 -1.90
C LEU A 181 -6.19 2.41 -3.22
N MET A 182 -6.73 3.14 -4.18
CA MET A 182 -6.16 3.32 -5.51
C MET A 182 -5.86 4.80 -5.75
N ILE A 183 -4.59 5.12 -5.99
CA ILE A 183 -4.11 6.49 -6.18
C ILE A 183 -3.53 6.62 -7.59
N ASP A 184 -4.11 7.52 -8.40
CA ASP A 184 -3.61 7.81 -9.75
C ASP A 184 -2.59 8.96 -9.72
N ASP A 185 -1.61 8.90 -10.62
CA ASP A 185 -0.62 9.93 -10.91
C ASP A 185 0.14 10.46 -9.68
N ILE A 186 0.82 9.55 -8.96
CA ILE A 186 1.56 9.85 -7.73
C ILE A 186 2.68 10.89 -7.92
N GLN A 187 3.14 11.11 -9.14
CA GLN A 187 4.09 12.18 -9.47
C GLN A 187 3.60 13.57 -9.04
N PHE A 188 2.28 13.79 -8.96
CA PHE A 188 1.71 15.06 -8.50
C PHE A 188 1.71 15.23 -6.97
N LEU A 189 2.18 14.24 -6.21
CA LEU A 189 2.28 14.26 -4.76
C LEU A 189 3.42 15.16 -4.22
N GLN A 190 4.22 15.80 -5.09
CA GLN A 190 5.39 16.59 -4.71
C GLN A 190 5.08 17.99 -4.10
N ARG A 191 4.25 18.07 -3.06
CA ARG A 191 3.96 19.32 -2.33
C ARG A 191 4.64 19.35 -0.96
N GLY A 192 5.95 19.60 -0.94
CA GLY A 192 6.72 19.88 0.28
C GLY A 192 6.94 18.68 1.23
N PRO A 193 7.93 18.76 2.15
CA PRO A 193 8.30 17.65 3.04
C PRO A 193 7.17 17.22 4.00
N GLU A 194 6.45 18.18 4.57
CA GLU A 194 5.40 17.93 5.57
C GLU A 194 4.23 17.12 5.00
N THR A 195 3.81 17.38 3.76
CA THR A 195 2.69 16.64 3.16
C THR A 195 3.11 15.25 2.69
N GLN A 196 4.38 15.07 2.32
CA GLN A 196 4.94 13.74 2.04
C GLN A 196 5.01 12.86 3.29
N GLU A 197 5.40 13.43 4.43
CA GLU A 197 5.45 12.73 5.71
C GLU A 197 4.06 12.23 6.14
N GLU A 198 3.03 13.09 6.06
CA GLU A 198 1.68 12.68 6.44
C GLU A 198 1.03 11.71 5.42
N PHE A 199 1.36 11.82 4.12
CA PHE A 199 1.03 10.77 3.15
C PHE A 199 1.63 9.44 3.56
N PHE A 200 2.92 9.41 3.93
CA PHE A 200 3.62 8.21 4.35
C PHE A 200 3.00 7.59 5.62
N HIS A 201 2.56 8.42 6.58
CA HIS A 201 1.81 7.94 7.74
C HIS A 201 0.48 7.28 7.34
N THR A 202 -0.27 7.89 6.41
CA THR A 202 -1.52 7.31 5.92
C THR A 202 -1.30 5.99 5.18
N PHE A 203 -0.28 5.94 4.32
CA PHE A 203 0.16 4.75 3.62
C PHE A 203 0.49 3.62 4.60
N ASN A 204 1.31 3.89 5.61
CA ASN A 204 1.72 2.87 6.59
C ASN A 204 0.56 2.32 7.40
N VAL A 205 -0.43 3.16 7.77
CA VAL A 205 -1.62 2.66 8.50
C VAL A 205 -2.39 1.65 7.66
N LEU A 206 -2.56 1.91 6.36
CA LEU A 206 -3.25 0.99 5.45
C LEU A 206 -2.43 -0.26 5.19
N TYR A 207 -1.13 -0.09 4.94
CA TYR A 207 -0.20 -1.17 4.68
C TYR A 207 -0.12 -2.16 5.86
N GLN A 208 0.04 -1.64 7.08
CA GLN A 208 0.08 -2.46 8.31
C GLN A 208 -1.25 -3.13 8.64
N ALA A 209 -2.36 -2.58 8.15
CA ALA A 209 -3.69 -3.17 8.28
C ALA A 209 -4.01 -4.19 7.16
N ASN A 210 -3.02 -4.58 6.35
CA ASN A 210 -3.15 -5.45 5.18
C ASN A 210 -4.28 -4.97 4.25
N LYS A 211 -4.38 -3.65 4.04
CA LYS A 211 -5.27 -3.10 3.01
C LYS A 211 -4.52 -3.06 1.69
N GLN A 212 -5.21 -3.38 0.60
CA GLN A 212 -4.59 -3.35 -0.72
C GLN A 212 -4.36 -1.91 -1.15
N ILE A 213 -3.13 -1.62 -1.59
CA ILE A 213 -2.77 -0.31 -2.13
C ILE A 213 -2.35 -0.49 -3.58
N VAL A 214 -2.89 0.35 -4.47
CA VAL A 214 -2.49 0.41 -5.89
C VAL A 214 -2.17 1.85 -6.24
N ILE A 215 -1.02 2.07 -6.86
CA ILE A 215 -0.50 3.39 -7.19
C ILE A 215 -0.05 3.41 -8.64
N THR A 216 -0.29 4.51 -9.35
CA THR A 216 0.28 4.73 -10.68
C THR A 216 1.27 5.90 -10.71
N SER A 217 2.23 5.85 -11.64
CA SER A 217 3.17 6.95 -11.90
C SER A 217 3.50 7.10 -13.39
N ASP A 218 3.60 8.34 -13.89
CA ASP A 218 4.17 8.62 -15.22
C ASP A 218 5.71 8.57 -15.25
N SER A 219 6.36 8.58 -14.08
CA SER A 219 7.82 8.77 -13.91
C SER A 219 8.41 7.94 -12.79
#